data_AF-A0A1G5CYM6-F1
#
_entry.id   AF-A0A1G5CYM6-F1
#
_cell.length_a   1.000
_cell.length_b   1.000
_cell.length_c   1.000
_cell.angle_alpha   90.00
_cell.angle_beta   90.00
_cell.angle_gamma   90.00
#
_symmetry.space_group_name_H-M   'P 1'
#
loop_
_entity.id
_entity.type
_entity.pdbx_description
1 polymer ?
#
loop_
_entity_poly.entity_id
_entity_poly.type
_entity_poly.pdbx_seq_one_letter_code
_entity_poly.pdbx_strand_id
1 'polypeptide(L)'
;MSGAHDTDFTPVYPDEQDSNTRFEHIYALYRDRIRSYFLLKINAMVADDLTQQVFMKVSENMHRFRGSAHIFTWIFKIAQNTLKNEYRRLSRQNETPLDFTQLESQSITLEFTKYVDFRIDIGAALQTLDEKNQEIIALRFFADCTLPEIASIVGMRESAVKNRLYRALGKLKHELNEWGNMAIMSIEQLISIENKGSSEHSVNRLKKANHDLFTQLSGNVERLATKYNYQPKRKVIIEMYPDLPTFHRAVGEVDAPNWFTGTYEENILKIVSPLNPGPEHTYESIIKGTVHLFSMWLIEEINPLAPKWIRQGIGGYEAKLMTPYFLENSTKEAIRTNSIPTFAQLDDDTWDFETKKGFQFSYMFVEFVIEKYGLEAMNQLIRQPQDLKGILGCSETEFRQKLVNYLNQLF
;
A
#
# COMPACT_ATOMS: atom_id res chain seq x y z
N MET A 1 -13.59 -34.39 -62.09
CA MET A 1 -12.98 -33.04 -61.97
C MET A 1 -13.42 -32.50 -60.62
N SER A 2 -12.62 -32.01 -59.70
CA SER A 2 -11.19 -31.68 -59.62
C SER A 2 -10.84 -31.74 -58.11
N GLY A 3 -9.60 -32.06 -57.76
CA GLY A 3 -9.14 -32.04 -56.38
C GLY A 3 -7.63 -32.23 -56.33
N ALA A 4 -6.92 -31.12 -56.16
CA ALA A 4 -5.47 -30.99 -56.06
C ALA A 4 -4.89 -31.71 -54.82
N HIS A 5 -3.60 -32.04 -54.86
CA HIS A 5 -2.57 -31.37 -54.05
C HIS A 5 -1.18 -31.95 -54.35
N ASP A 6 -0.34 -31.14 -54.98
CA ASP A 6 1.10 -31.17 -54.78
C ASP A 6 1.41 -30.88 -53.31
N THR A 7 2.42 -31.55 -52.76
CA THR A 7 3.47 -30.88 -51.99
C THR A 7 4.68 -31.79 -51.87
N ASP A 8 5.79 -31.29 -52.40
CA ASP A 8 7.12 -31.83 -52.37
C ASP A 8 7.54 -32.28 -50.96
N PHE A 9 7.90 -33.57 -50.85
CA PHE A 9 8.77 -34.06 -49.79
C PHE A 9 10.21 -33.62 -50.11
N THR A 10 10.61 -32.43 -49.68
CA THR A 10 12.02 -32.16 -49.42
C THR A 10 12.45 -32.98 -48.21
N PRO A 11 13.43 -33.90 -48.31
CA PRO A 11 13.95 -34.62 -47.16
C PRO A 11 14.78 -33.65 -46.32
N VAL A 12 14.20 -33.16 -45.23
CA VAL A 12 14.95 -32.47 -44.17
C VAL A 12 15.69 -33.55 -43.38
N TYR A 13 17.00 -33.40 -43.21
CA TYR A 13 17.86 -34.39 -42.55
C TYR A 13 17.36 -34.69 -41.11
N PRO A 14 17.44 -35.95 -40.63
CA PRO A 14 16.90 -36.36 -39.32
C PRO A 14 17.48 -35.61 -38.10
N ASP A 15 18.66 -35.00 -38.24
CA ASP A 15 19.36 -34.32 -37.13
C ASP A 15 18.79 -32.92 -36.79
N GLU A 16 18.14 -32.23 -37.74
CA GLU A 16 17.62 -30.86 -37.49
C GLU A 16 16.28 -30.87 -36.73
N GLN A 17 15.47 -31.90 -36.92
CA GLN A 17 14.14 -32.02 -36.30
C GLN A 17 14.25 -32.34 -34.80
N ASP A 18 15.21 -33.19 -34.41
CA ASP A 18 15.51 -33.50 -33.00
C ASP A 18 16.14 -32.29 -32.28
N SER A 19 17.03 -31.56 -32.96
CA SER A 19 17.64 -30.33 -32.42
C SER A 19 16.61 -29.22 -32.19
N ASN A 20 15.67 -29.01 -33.11
CA ASN A 20 14.60 -28.02 -32.97
C ASN A 20 13.63 -28.38 -31.83
N THR A 21 13.19 -29.65 -31.77
CA THR A 21 12.28 -30.11 -30.71
C THR A 21 12.94 -30.03 -29.32
N ARG A 22 14.25 -30.33 -29.24
CA ARG A 22 15.03 -30.21 -28.02
C ARG A 22 15.22 -28.75 -27.59
N PHE A 23 15.48 -27.84 -28.52
CA PHE A 23 15.58 -26.41 -28.22
C PHE A 23 14.24 -25.84 -27.76
N GLU A 24 13.13 -26.16 -28.43
CA GLU A 24 11.78 -25.72 -28.05
C GLU A 24 11.44 -26.14 -26.62
N HIS A 25 11.75 -27.38 -26.24
CA HIS A 25 11.55 -27.87 -24.87
C HIS A 25 12.42 -27.10 -23.87
N ILE A 26 13.70 -26.89 -24.17
CA ILE A 26 14.62 -26.11 -23.31
C ILE A 26 14.15 -24.66 -23.16
N TYR A 27 13.66 -24.06 -24.24
CA TYR A 27 13.10 -22.71 -24.24
C TYR A 27 11.86 -22.64 -23.36
N ALA A 28 10.88 -23.53 -23.56
CA ALA A 28 9.67 -23.57 -22.77
C ALA A 28 9.95 -23.76 -21.27
N LEU A 29 10.93 -24.58 -20.91
CA LEU A 29 11.27 -24.86 -19.51
C LEU A 29 11.98 -23.70 -18.80
N TYR A 30 12.84 -22.96 -19.49
CA TYR A 30 13.79 -22.06 -18.83
C TYR A 30 13.59 -20.58 -19.18
N ARG A 31 12.79 -20.24 -20.18
CA ARG A 31 12.55 -18.85 -20.60
C ARG A 31 12.13 -17.98 -19.43
N ASP A 32 11.07 -18.37 -18.74
CA ASP A 32 10.49 -17.54 -17.69
C ASP A 32 11.42 -17.43 -16.48
N ARG A 33 12.17 -18.50 -16.18
CA ARG A 33 13.19 -18.49 -15.11
C ARG A 33 14.32 -17.50 -15.40
N ILE A 34 14.80 -17.43 -16.65
CA ILE A 34 15.83 -16.48 -17.08
C ILE A 34 15.29 -15.06 -17.15
N ARG A 35 14.06 -14.88 -17.64
CA ARG A 35 13.39 -13.57 -17.68
C ARG A 35 13.20 -12.99 -16.29
N SER A 36 12.69 -13.78 -15.36
CA SER A 36 12.51 -13.39 -13.95
C SER A 36 13.82 -12.99 -13.29
N TYR A 37 14.92 -13.67 -13.61
CA TYR A 37 16.26 -13.27 -13.14
C TYR A 37 16.67 -11.88 -13.64
N PHE A 38 16.38 -11.53 -14.91
CA PHE A 38 16.72 -10.21 -15.45
C PHE A 38 15.82 -9.09 -14.91
N LEU A 39 14.52 -9.34 -14.71
CA LEU A 39 13.59 -8.35 -14.15
C LEU A 39 13.99 -7.81 -12.77
N LEU A 40 14.77 -8.57 -12.01
CA LEU A 40 15.32 -8.12 -10.72
C LEU A 40 16.45 -7.09 -10.84
N LYS A 41 17.01 -6.92 -12.03
CA LYS A 41 18.28 -6.21 -12.23
C LYS A 41 18.20 -5.09 -13.25
N ILE A 42 17.20 -5.14 -14.13
CA ILE A 42 16.98 -4.23 -15.25
C ILE A 42 15.48 -4.13 -15.55
N ASN A 43 15.07 -3.06 -16.24
CA ASN A 43 13.68 -2.85 -16.62
C ASN A 43 13.13 -3.96 -17.54
N ALA A 44 11.80 -4.09 -17.60
CA ALA A 44 11.14 -5.18 -18.33
C ALA A 44 11.48 -5.23 -19.82
N MET A 45 11.56 -4.09 -20.49
CA MET A 45 11.87 -4.05 -21.93
C MET A 45 13.26 -4.62 -22.20
N VAL A 46 14.27 -4.22 -21.40
CA VAL A 46 15.63 -4.74 -21.53
C VAL A 46 15.70 -6.20 -21.07
N ALA A 47 14.93 -6.60 -20.05
CA ALA A 47 14.88 -7.98 -19.57
C ALA A 47 14.35 -8.95 -20.64
N ASP A 48 13.31 -8.55 -21.37
CA ASP A 48 12.75 -9.32 -22.48
C ASP A 48 13.76 -9.47 -23.62
N ASP A 49 14.43 -8.38 -24.00
CA ASP A 49 15.47 -8.40 -25.03
C ASP A 49 16.65 -9.30 -24.63
N LEU A 50 17.18 -9.15 -23.41
CA LEU A 50 18.27 -10.00 -22.92
C LEU A 50 17.87 -11.47 -22.85
N THR A 51 16.62 -11.76 -22.47
CA THR A 51 16.10 -13.15 -22.47
C THR A 51 16.16 -13.72 -23.87
N GLN A 52 15.67 -12.98 -24.88
CA GLN A 52 15.75 -13.41 -26.27
C GLN A 52 17.19 -13.64 -26.72
N GLN A 53 18.11 -12.72 -26.40
CA GLN A 53 19.54 -12.87 -26.72
C GLN A 53 20.17 -14.11 -26.09
N VAL A 54 19.79 -14.47 -24.86
CA VAL A 54 20.27 -15.69 -24.21
C VAL A 54 19.84 -16.91 -25.00
N PHE A 55 18.56 -17.02 -25.36
CA PHE A 55 18.06 -18.20 -26.06
C PHE A 55 18.54 -18.29 -27.51
N MET A 56 18.81 -17.17 -28.18
CA MET A 56 19.53 -17.17 -29.46
C MET A 56 20.93 -17.79 -29.31
N LYS A 57 21.72 -17.34 -28.33
CA LYS A 57 23.05 -17.91 -28.05
C LYS A 57 22.99 -19.38 -27.64
N VAL A 58 21.95 -19.79 -26.90
CA VAL A 58 21.72 -21.18 -26.52
C VAL A 58 21.47 -22.04 -27.76
N SER A 59 20.61 -21.58 -28.68
CA SER A 59 20.36 -22.27 -29.95
C SER A 59 21.66 -22.43 -30.76
N GLU A 60 22.39 -21.32 -30.95
CA GLU A 60 23.64 -21.31 -31.70
C GLU A 60 24.73 -22.22 -31.12
N ASN A 61 24.77 -22.37 -29.79
CA ASN A 61 25.84 -23.10 -29.09
C ASN A 61 25.39 -24.44 -28.52
N MET A 62 24.17 -24.89 -28.78
CA MET A 62 23.61 -26.13 -28.23
C MET A 62 24.48 -27.34 -28.54
N HIS A 63 25.00 -27.41 -29.77
CA HIS A 63 25.90 -28.47 -30.24
C HIS A 63 27.23 -28.54 -29.46
N ARG A 64 27.62 -27.49 -28.73
CA ARG A 64 28.86 -27.42 -27.94
C ARG A 64 28.67 -27.85 -26.49
N PHE A 65 27.43 -28.06 -26.04
CA PHE A 65 27.15 -28.48 -24.68
C PHE A 65 27.54 -29.95 -24.48
N ARG A 66 28.64 -30.17 -23.74
CA ARG A 66 29.24 -31.50 -23.51
C ARG A 66 28.64 -32.28 -22.33
N GLY A 67 27.54 -31.80 -21.73
CA GLY A 67 26.88 -32.48 -20.61
C GLY A 67 27.66 -32.49 -19.28
N SER A 68 28.75 -31.74 -19.17
CA SER A 68 29.60 -31.68 -17.96
C SER A 68 29.01 -30.86 -16.81
N ALA A 69 27.87 -30.21 -17.02
CA ALA A 69 27.09 -29.47 -16.02
C ALA A 69 25.60 -29.64 -16.36
N HIS A 70 24.68 -29.31 -15.44
CA HIS A 70 23.25 -29.27 -15.78
C HIS A 70 23.00 -28.23 -16.89
N ILE A 71 22.08 -28.55 -17.81
CA ILE A 71 21.74 -27.69 -18.96
C ILE A 71 21.36 -26.28 -18.51
N PHE A 72 20.61 -26.16 -17.41
CA PHE A 72 20.24 -24.88 -16.83
C PHE A 72 21.44 -24.09 -16.33
N THR A 73 22.42 -24.72 -15.67
CA THR A 73 23.66 -24.04 -15.22
C THR A 73 24.43 -23.45 -16.40
N TRP A 74 24.46 -24.16 -17.53
CA TRP A 74 25.09 -23.68 -18.76
C TRP A 74 24.33 -22.49 -19.36
N ILE A 75 23.01 -22.57 -19.48
CA ILE A 75 22.14 -21.48 -19.94
C ILE A 75 22.29 -20.25 -19.04
N PHE A 76 22.30 -20.46 -17.72
CA PHE A 76 22.43 -19.39 -16.75
C PHE A 76 23.80 -18.69 -16.85
N LYS A 77 24.87 -19.43 -17.19
CA LYS A 77 26.17 -18.82 -17.46
C LYS A 77 26.14 -17.90 -18.67
N ILE A 78 25.41 -18.29 -19.72
CA ILE A 78 25.17 -17.44 -20.89
C ILE A 78 24.37 -16.20 -20.48
N ALA A 79 23.35 -16.34 -19.62
CA ALA A 79 22.58 -15.23 -19.08
C ALA A 79 23.42 -14.22 -18.29
N GLN A 80 24.23 -14.69 -17.34
CA GLN A 80 25.15 -13.84 -16.56
C GLN A 80 26.12 -13.06 -17.47
N ASN A 81 26.70 -13.74 -18.47
CA ASN A 81 27.63 -13.10 -19.39
C ASN A 81 26.94 -12.05 -20.28
N THR A 82 25.72 -12.34 -20.73
CA THR A 82 24.89 -11.41 -21.51
C THR A 82 24.58 -10.14 -20.70
N LEU A 83 24.13 -10.29 -19.45
CA LEU A 83 23.86 -9.16 -18.57
C LEU A 83 25.12 -8.34 -18.24
N LYS A 84 26.25 -9.01 -17.98
CA LYS A 84 27.53 -8.33 -17.73
C LYS A 84 27.99 -7.51 -18.94
N ASN A 85 27.77 -8.02 -20.15
CA ASN A 85 28.08 -7.29 -21.36
C ASN A 85 27.16 -6.08 -21.54
N GLU A 86 25.89 -6.21 -21.18
CA GLU A 86 24.95 -5.09 -21.20
C GLU A 86 25.35 -3.97 -20.24
N TYR A 87 25.69 -4.30 -18.99
CA TYR A 87 26.23 -3.30 -18.06
C TYR A 87 27.51 -2.62 -18.57
N ARG A 88 28.41 -3.38 -19.21
CA ARG A 88 29.61 -2.80 -19.83
C ARG A 88 29.28 -1.90 -21.02
N ARG A 89 28.24 -2.23 -21.80
CA ARG A 89 27.75 -1.42 -22.92
C ARG A 89 27.21 -0.09 -22.40
N LEU A 90 26.31 -0.14 -21.42
CA LEU A 90 25.73 1.04 -20.76
C LEU A 90 26.82 1.93 -20.14
N SER A 91 27.77 1.32 -19.43
CA SER A 91 28.91 2.06 -18.82
C SER A 91 29.83 2.72 -19.85
N ARG A 92 29.91 2.24 -21.10
CA ARG A 92 30.74 2.83 -22.16
C ARG A 92 30.03 3.94 -22.92
N GLN A 93 28.70 4.02 -22.85
CA GLN A 93 27.92 4.96 -23.65
C GLN A 93 27.79 6.36 -23.03
N ASN A 94 28.17 6.57 -21.76
CA ASN A 94 28.26 7.90 -21.12
C ASN A 94 27.08 8.85 -21.41
N GLU A 95 25.86 8.31 -21.50
CA GLU A 95 24.69 9.09 -21.17
C GLU A 95 24.72 9.25 -19.64
N THR A 96 24.61 10.49 -19.18
CA THR A 96 24.27 10.85 -17.78
C THR A 96 23.33 9.82 -17.17
N PRO A 97 23.43 9.48 -15.88
CA PRO A 97 22.53 8.49 -15.29
C PRO A 97 21.11 8.92 -15.62
N LEU A 98 20.43 8.16 -16.49
CA LEU A 98 18.99 8.11 -16.45
C LEU A 98 18.70 7.84 -14.99
N ASP A 99 18.04 8.79 -14.36
CA ASP A 99 17.74 8.80 -12.95
C ASP A 99 17.09 7.44 -12.63
N PHE A 100 17.88 6.52 -12.06
CA PHE A 100 17.45 5.16 -11.73
C PHE A 100 16.46 5.15 -10.55
N THR A 101 15.89 6.31 -10.23
CA THR A 101 14.86 6.53 -9.21
C THR A 101 13.44 6.24 -9.73
N GLN A 102 13.24 5.95 -11.01
CA GLN A 102 11.97 5.43 -11.52
C GLN A 102 11.97 3.91 -11.60
N LEU A 103 12.15 3.26 -10.44
CA LEU A 103 11.53 1.95 -10.20
C LEU A 103 10.03 2.19 -10.08
N GLU A 104 9.33 2.24 -11.20
CA GLU A 104 7.91 1.92 -11.18
C GLU A 104 7.78 0.52 -10.56
N SER A 105 7.12 0.50 -9.42
CA SER A 105 6.71 -0.66 -8.65
C SER A 105 6.11 -1.73 -9.55
N GLN A 106 6.94 -2.63 -10.08
CA GLN A 106 6.45 -3.89 -10.59
C GLN A 106 6.16 -4.76 -9.38
N SER A 107 4.89 -4.72 -8.97
CA SER A 107 4.30 -5.60 -7.97
C SER A 107 4.57 -7.05 -8.36
N ILE A 108 5.62 -7.63 -7.76
CA ILE A 108 5.80 -9.07 -7.74
C ILE A 108 4.81 -9.58 -6.71
N THR A 109 3.67 -10.09 -7.19
CA THR A 109 2.74 -10.86 -6.37
C THR A 109 3.45 -12.15 -5.97
N LEU A 110 4.19 -12.10 -4.86
CA LEU A 110 4.60 -13.29 -4.15
C LEU A 110 3.32 -13.84 -3.53
N GLU A 111 2.93 -15.06 -3.89
CA GLU A 111 1.80 -15.78 -3.31
C GLU A 111 2.13 -16.20 -1.86
N PHE A 112 2.26 -15.20 -1.00
CA PHE A 112 2.24 -15.25 0.46
C PHE A 112 1.07 -14.40 1.01
N THR A 113 0.18 -13.97 0.12
CA THR A 113 -0.95 -13.08 0.35
C THR A 113 -2.11 -13.80 1.02
N LYS A 114 -1.99 -14.00 2.33
CA LYS A 114 -3.16 -14.03 3.24
C LYS A 114 -3.04 -13.12 4.45
N TYR A 115 -1.95 -12.38 4.61
CA TYR A 115 -1.81 -11.41 5.70
C TYR A 115 -1.11 -10.16 5.18
N VAL A 116 -1.89 -9.08 5.09
CA VAL A 116 -1.51 -7.65 4.98
C VAL A 116 -0.55 -7.33 3.83
N ASP A 117 -1.02 -6.51 2.88
CA ASP A 117 -0.20 -5.87 1.84
C ASP A 117 0.89 -4.98 2.46
N PHE A 118 1.95 -5.61 2.93
CA PHE A 118 3.25 -4.99 3.13
C PHE A 118 3.87 -4.84 1.75
N ARG A 119 3.70 -3.65 1.14
CA ARG A 119 4.61 -3.19 0.09
C ARG A 119 5.97 -2.84 0.70
N ILE A 120 6.62 -3.86 1.26
CA ILE A 120 8.05 -3.82 1.55
C ILE A 120 8.74 -3.69 0.20
N ASP A 121 9.56 -2.64 0.05
CA ASP A 121 10.50 -2.54 -1.06
C ASP A 121 11.57 -3.62 -0.90
N ILE A 122 11.23 -4.84 -1.34
CA ILE A 122 12.12 -5.99 -1.35
C ILE A 122 13.38 -5.65 -2.16
N GLY A 123 13.28 -4.78 -3.17
CA GLY A 123 14.41 -4.29 -3.95
C GLY A 123 15.44 -3.56 -3.09
N ALA A 124 15.00 -2.55 -2.33
CA ALA A 124 15.86 -1.82 -1.40
C ALA A 124 16.43 -2.75 -0.30
N ALA A 125 15.61 -3.64 0.26
CA ALA A 125 16.06 -4.57 1.30
C ALA A 125 17.11 -5.57 0.77
N LEU A 126 16.97 -6.04 -0.48
CA LEU A 126 17.95 -6.91 -1.12
C LEU A 126 19.28 -6.18 -1.37
N GLN A 127 19.26 -4.87 -1.68
CA GLN A 127 20.49 -4.09 -1.90
C GLN A 127 21.40 -4.02 -0.66
N THR A 128 20.86 -4.23 0.55
CA THR A 128 21.65 -4.28 1.80
C THR A 128 22.46 -5.58 1.99
N LEU A 129 22.17 -6.60 1.18
CA LEU A 129 22.88 -7.87 1.18
C LEU A 129 24.12 -7.79 0.28
N ASP A 130 25.16 -8.56 0.57
CA ASP A 130 26.28 -8.71 -0.36
C ASP A 130 25.81 -9.32 -1.70
N GLU A 131 26.49 -8.97 -2.79
CA GLU A 131 26.12 -9.39 -4.16
C GLU A 131 25.88 -10.91 -4.28
N LYS A 132 26.65 -11.71 -3.53
CA LYS A 132 26.57 -13.17 -3.57
C LYS A 132 25.34 -13.70 -2.85
N ASN A 133 24.91 -13.05 -1.76
CA ASN A 133 23.66 -13.34 -1.09
C ASN A 133 22.45 -12.93 -1.95
N GLN A 134 22.52 -11.76 -2.59
CA GLN A 134 21.51 -11.31 -3.53
C GLN A 134 21.35 -12.32 -4.68
N GLU A 135 22.47 -12.78 -5.24
CA GLU A 135 22.50 -13.78 -6.30
C GLU A 135 21.89 -15.12 -5.87
N ILE A 136 22.24 -15.63 -4.69
CA ILE A 136 21.67 -16.88 -4.16
C ILE A 136 20.16 -16.77 -3.92
N ILE A 137 19.67 -15.64 -3.40
CA ILE A 137 18.23 -15.41 -3.19
C ILE A 137 17.50 -15.29 -4.53
N ALA A 138 18.05 -14.51 -5.47
CA ALA A 138 17.50 -14.36 -6.83
C ALA A 138 17.35 -15.73 -7.51
N LEU A 139 18.41 -16.54 -7.46
CA LEU A 139 18.38 -17.89 -8.01
C LEU A 139 17.33 -18.78 -7.34
N ARG A 140 17.23 -18.73 -6.00
CA ARG A 140 16.33 -19.60 -5.25
C ARG A 140 14.85 -19.28 -5.45
N PHE A 141 14.48 -18.00 -5.39
CA PHE A 141 13.07 -17.60 -5.27
C PHE A 141 12.48 -17.03 -6.56
N PHE A 142 13.31 -16.56 -7.49
CA PHE A 142 12.83 -15.90 -8.70
C PHE A 142 13.19 -16.69 -9.97
N ALA A 143 14.34 -17.36 -9.96
CA ALA A 143 14.71 -18.31 -10.99
C ALA A 143 14.41 -19.77 -10.59
N ASP A 144 13.65 -20.00 -9.50
CA ASP A 144 13.19 -21.31 -9.01
C ASP A 144 14.26 -22.42 -9.01
N CYS A 145 15.47 -22.10 -8.58
CA CYS A 145 16.59 -23.04 -8.56
C CYS A 145 16.61 -23.89 -7.29
N THR A 146 16.98 -25.16 -7.45
CA THR A 146 17.30 -26.06 -6.35
C THR A 146 18.66 -25.72 -5.73
N LEU A 147 18.89 -26.09 -4.47
CA LEU A 147 20.19 -25.84 -3.80
C LEU A 147 21.39 -26.45 -4.55
N PRO A 148 21.30 -27.66 -5.14
CA PRO A 148 22.36 -28.22 -5.99
C PRO A 148 22.63 -27.41 -7.27
N GLU A 149 21.58 -26.90 -7.92
CA GLU A 149 21.74 -26.03 -9.11
C GLU A 149 22.41 -24.71 -8.75
N ILE A 150 21.99 -24.09 -7.64
CA ILE A 150 22.60 -22.86 -7.14
C ILE A 150 24.08 -23.11 -6.82
N ALA A 151 24.39 -24.19 -6.11
CA ALA A 151 25.76 -24.59 -5.78
C ALA A 151 26.66 -24.70 -7.03
N SER A 152 26.12 -25.31 -8.09
CA SER A 152 26.80 -25.43 -9.37
C SER A 152 26.99 -24.07 -10.07
N ILE A 153 26.01 -23.18 -9.97
CA ILE A 153 26.05 -21.84 -10.57
C ILE A 153 27.03 -20.91 -9.85
N VAL A 154 26.99 -20.85 -8.53
CA VAL A 154 27.81 -19.92 -7.72
C VAL A 154 29.19 -20.47 -7.37
N GLY A 155 29.48 -21.74 -7.72
CA GLY A 155 30.76 -22.40 -7.47
C GLY A 155 31.00 -22.69 -5.98
N MET A 156 29.97 -23.11 -5.25
CA MET A 156 30.03 -23.38 -3.81
C MET A 156 29.55 -24.80 -3.50
N ARG A 157 29.91 -25.35 -2.33
CA ARG A 157 29.30 -26.58 -1.82
C ARG A 157 27.83 -26.33 -1.50
N GLU A 158 26.95 -27.30 -1.76
CA GLU A 158 25.51 -27.18 -1.45
C GLU A 158 25.24 -26.81 0.01
N SER A 159 25.97 -27.41 0.95
CA SER A 159 25.88 -27.07 2.37
C SER A 159 26.26 -25.60 2.67
N ALA A 160 27.22 -25.05 1.93
CA ALA A 160 27.61 -23.65 2.04
C ALA A 160 26.55 -22.72 1.43
N VAL A 161 25.93 -23.10 0.31
CA VAL A 161 24.79 -22.37 -0.28
C VAL A 161 23.60 -22.37 0.67
N LYS A 162 23.25 -23.54 1.24
CA LYS A 162 22.17 -23.67 2.22
C LYS A 162 22.40 -22.74 3.41
N ASN A 163 23.57 -22.81 4.04
CA ASN A 163 23.90 -21.96 5.18
C ASN A 163 23.89 -20.46 4.83
N ARG A 164 24.38 -20.11 3.64
CA ARG A 164 24.42 -18.72 3.18
C ARG A 164 23.02 -18.19 2.87
N LEU A 165 22.17 -19.00 2.23
CA LEU A 165 20.75 -18.69 2.00
C LEU A 165 20.01 -18.47 3.32
N TYR A 166 20.16 -19.37 4.31
CA TYR A 166 19.55 -19.20 5.63
C TYR A 166 20.01 -17.93 6.34
N ARG A 167 21.31 -17.60 6.28
CA ARG A 167 21.85 -16.36 6.87
C ARG A 167 21.37 -15.11 6.14
N ALA A 168 21.34 -15.15 4.81
CA ALA A 168 20.87 -14.04 3.99
C ALA A 168 19.37 -13.78 4.22
N LEU A 169 18.55 -14.82 4.33
CA LEU A 169 17.14 -14.72 4.72
C LEU A 169 16.97 -14.25 6.16
N GLY A 170 17.85 -14.67 7.08
CA GLY A 170 17.88 -14.17 8.45
C GLY A 170 18.22 -12.69 8.53
N LYS A 171 19.19 -12.23 7.73
CA LYS A 171 19.54 -10.81 7.60
C LYS A 171 18.41 -10.03 6.94
N LEU A 172 17.82 -10.53 5.85
CA LEU A 172 16.68 -9.91 5.20
C LEU A 172 15.49 -9.84 6.17
N LYS A 173 15.18 -10.91 6.90
CA LYS A 173 14.15 -10.90 7.94
C LYS A 173 14.47 -9.91 9.05
N HIS A 174 15.72 -9.80 9.48
CA HIS A 174 16.13 -8.81 10.48
C HIS A 174 16.00 -7.40 9.92
N GLU A 175 16.52 -7.09 8.73
CA GLU A 175 16.40 -5.77 8.08
C GLU A 175 14.95 -5.39 7.81
N LEU A 176 14.10 -6.35 7.40
CA LEU A 176 12.67 -6.13 7.20
C LEU A 176 11.91 -6.00 8.52
N ASN A 177 12.33 -6.74 9.55
CA ASN A 177 11.82 -6.57 10.91
C ASN A 177 12.38 -5.33 11.58
N GLU A 178 13.56 -4.83 11.24
CA GLU A 178 14.17 -3.60 11.74
C GLU A 178 13.64 -2.41 10.96
N TRP A 179 13.24 -2.57 9.70
CA TRP A 179 12.41 -1.58 8.99
C TRP A 179 11.00 -1.56 9.55
N GLY A 180 10.40 -2.73 9.76
CA GLY A 180 9.11 -2.87 10.44
C GLY A 180 9.20 -2.35 11.88
N ASN A 181 10.27 -2.64 12.62
CA ASN A 181 10.49 -2.20 13.99
C ASN A 181 10.98 -0.74 14.05
N MET A 182 11.71 -0.19 13.08
CA MET A 182 12.03 1.24 13.04
C MET A 182 10.79 2.05 12.63
N ALA A 183 9.92 1.51 11.79
CA ALA A 183 8.59 2.08 11.52
C ALA A 183 7.68 1.98 12.77
N ILE A 184 7.64 0.84 13.45
CA ILE A 184 6.87 0.64 14.70
C ILE A 184 7.44 1.47 15.87
N MET A 185 8.76 1.54 16.02
CA MET A 185 9.46 2.37 17.04
C MET A 185 9.37 3.87 16.73
N SER A 186 9.16 4.26 15.47
CA SER A 186 8.85 5.65 15.10
C SER A 186 7.40 6.03 15.45
N ILE A 187 6.44 5.10 15.42
CA ILE A 187 5.02 5.38 15.71
C ILE A 187 4.75 5.47 17.21
N GLU A 188 5.40 4.67 18.05
CA GLU A 188 5.30 4.84 19.53
C GLU A 188 5.85 6.21 19.99
N GLN A 189 6.74 6.84 19.21
CA GLN A 189 7.19 8.21 19.43
C GLN A 189 6.27 9.28 18.82
N LEU A 190 5.36 8.92 17.90
CA LEU A 190 4.43 9.84 17.25
C LEU A 190 3.21 10.16 18.10
N ILE A 191 2.91 9.43 19.18
CA ILE A 191 1.75 9.72 20.04
C ILE A 191 2.23 10.01 21.47
N SER A 192 1.81 11.12 22.05
CA SER A 192 1.84 11.31 23.51
C SER A 192 0.49 11.71 24.05
N ILE A 193 0.19 11.29 25.28
CA ILE A 193 -1.05 11.65 25.97
C ILE A 193 -0.70 12.55 27.16
N GLU A 194 -1.32 13.73 27.20
CA GLU A 194 -1.20 14.70 28.28
C GLU A 194 -2.53 14.83 29.01
N ASN A 195 -2.53 14.64 30.34
CA ASN A 195 -3.73 14.71 31.16
C ASN A 195 -3.88 16.10 31.77
N LYS A 196 -4.88 16.89 31.36
CA LYS A 196 -5.07 18.30 31.74
C LYS A 196 -5.85 18.50 33.05
N GLY A 197 -5.67 17.58 34.00
CA GLY A 197 -6.27 17.63 35.33
C GLY A 197 -6.24 16.26 35.97
N SER A 198 -5.57 16.12 37.11
CA SER A 198 -5.63 14.88 37.88
C SER A 198 -5.67 15.17 39.37
N SER A 199 -6.66 14.57 40.04
CA SER A 199 -6.60 14.27 41.47
C SER A 199 -6.11 12.82 41.64
N GLU A 200 -5.36 12.56 42.71
CA GLU A 200 -4.61 11.30 42.94
C GLU A 200 -5.48 10.03 43.06
N HIS A 201 -6.81 10.14 43.11
CA HIS A 201 -7.72 9.04 43.46
C HIS A 201 -8.17 8.13 42.29
N SER A 202 -7.71 8.38 41.06
CA SER A 202 -8.16 7.64 39.86
C SER A 202 -7.03 7.11 38.96
N VAL A 203 -5.81 7.00 39.48
CA VAL A 203 -4.59 6.65 38.73
C VAL A 203 -4.75 5.36 37.90
N ASN A 204 -5.35 4.29 38.44
CA ASN A 204 -5.47 3.02 37.71
C ASN A 204 -6.49 3.08 36.56
N ARG A 205 -7.63 3.76 36.76
CA ARG A 205 -8.63 3.96 35.70
C ARG A 205 -8.09 4.87 34.60
N LEU A 206 -7.33 5.89 34.98
CA LEU A 206 -6.69 6.81 34.04
C LEU A 206 -5.60 6.12 33.22
N LYS A 207 -4.76 5.27 33.86
CA LYS A 207 -3.77 4.43 33.17
C LYS A 207 -4.42 3.52 32.13
N LYS A 208 -5.55 2.89 32.48
CA LYS A 208 -6.32 2.08 31.53
C LYS A 208 -6.83 2.92 30.36
N ALA A 209 -7.44 4.07 30.62
CA ALA A 209 -7.92 4.96 29.57
C ALA A 209 -6.79 5.40 28.62
N ASN A 210 -5.62 5.77 29.16
CA ASN A 210 -4.46 6.11 28.35
C ASN A 210 -3.98 4.92 27.51
N HIS A 211 -3.96 3.71 28.08
CA HIS A 211 -3.56 2.51 27.37
C HIS A 211 -4.53 2.16 26.23
N ASP A 212 -5.84 2.22 26.49
CA ASP A 212 -6.87 1.94 25.49
C ASP A 212 -6.82 2.96 24.33
N LEU A 213 -6.65 4.25 24.65
CA LEU A 213 -6.45 5.32 23.66
C LEU A 213 -5.21 5.08 22.80
N PHE A 214 -4.08 4.83 23.45
CA PHE A 214 -2.82 4.59 22.76
C PHE A 214 -2.91 3.36 21.85
N THR A 215 -3.47 2.26 22.34
CA THR A 215 -3.62 1.01 21.57
C THR A 215 -4.54 1.22 20.37
N GLN A 216 -5.68 1.91 20.57
CA GLN A 216 -6.61 2.20 19.48
C GLN A 216 -5.94 3.06 18.40
N LEU A 217 -5.23 4.11 18.79
CA LEU A 217 -4.67 5.05 17.84
C LEU A 217 -3.45 4.47 17.13
N SER A 218 -2.49 3.89 17.87
CA SER A 218 -1.28 3.26 17.30
C SER A 218 -1.61 2.20 16.26
N GLY A 219 -2.62 1.35 16.50
CA GLY A 219 -3.07 0.35 15.54
C GLY A 219 -3.70 0.94 14.26
N ASN A 220 -4.07 2.23 14.26
CA ASN A 220 -4.62 2.93 13.10
C ASN A 220 -3.63 3.87 12.42
N VAL A 221 -2.58 4.37 13.09
CA VAL A 221 -1.62 5.32 12.49
C VAL A 221 -1.00 4.76 11.22
N GLU A 222 -0.39 3.58 11.29
CA GLU A 222 0.28 2.96 10.13
C GLU A 222 -0.71 2.65 9.00
N ARG A 223 -1.88 2.12 9.39
CA ARG A 223 -2.96 1.78 8.47
C ARG A 223 -3.42 3.01 7.69
N LEU A 224 -3.63 4.14 8.37
CA LEU A 224 -4.12 5.38 7.77
C LEU A 224 -3.04 6.10 6.97
N ALA A 225 -1.81 6.16 7.50
CA ALA A 225 -0.66 6.74 6.79
C ALA A 225 -0.42 6.03 5.45
N THR A 226 -0.48 4.70 5.45
CA THR A 226 -0.38 3.88 4.24
C THR A 226 -1.58 4.10 3.32
N LYS A 227 -2.80 4.03 3.86
CA LYS A 227 -4.04 4.15 3.07
C LYS A 227 -4.16 5.49 2.33
N TYR A 228 -3.67 6.57 2.94
CA TYR A 228 -3.74 7.92 2.37
C TYR A 228 -2.42 8.42 1.78
N ASN A 229 -1.44 7.51 1.59
CA ASN A 229 -0.14 7.79 0.98
C ASN A 229 0.56 9.02 1.61
N TYR A 230 0.57 9.10 2.95
CA TYR A 230 1.21 10.19 3.68
C TYR A 230 1.77 9.73 5.02
N GLN A 231 3.05 10.02 5.24
CA GLN A 231 3.71 9.76 6.52
C GLN A 231 3.72 11.04 7.36
N PRO A 232 3.11 11.02 8.56
CA PRO A 232 3.12 12.18 9.44
C PRO A 232 4.54 12.59 9.84
N LYS A 233 4.83 13.89 9.74
CA LYS A 233 6.16 14.45 10.08
C LYS A 233 6.27 14.95 11.51
N ARG A 234 5.14 15.10 12.20
CA ARG A 234 5.03 15.66 13.54
C ARG A 234 4.42 14.65 14.49
N LYS A 235 4.87 14.70 15.73
CA LYS A 235 4.26 13.98 16.84
C LYS A 235 2.87 14.52 17.12
N VAL A 236 1.88 13.64 17.20
CA VAL A 236 0.53 13.92 17.66
C VAL A 236 0.48 13.90 19.19
N ILE A 237 -0.07 14.97 19.76
CA ILE A 237 -0.29 15.08 21.21
C ILE A 237 -1.79 14.95 21.46
N ILE A 238 -2.19 14.07 22.36
CA ILE A 238 -3.56 13.95 22.83
C ILE A 238 -3.67 14.67 24.17
N GLU A 239 -4.29 15.83 24.19
CA GLU A 239 -4.65 16.51 25.42
C GLU A 239 -6.01 16.00 25.91
N MET A 240 -5.99 15.27 27.02
CA MET A 240 -7.19 14.70 27.63
C MET A 240 -7.64 15.56 28.81
N TYR A 241 -8.84 16.13 28.67
CA TYR A 241 -9.47 17.00 29.67
C TYR A 241 -10.40 16.20 30.58
N PRO A 242 -10.49 16.51 31.88
CA PRO A 242 -11.18 15.67 32.86
C PRO A 242 -12.71 15.58 32.66
N ASP A 243 -13.33 16.59 32.04
CA ASP A 243 -14.77 16.70 31.81
C ASP A 243 -15.10 17.66 30.67
N LEU A 244 -16.36 17.61 30.18
CA LEU A 244 -16.88 18.49 29.13
C LEU A 244 -16.67 19.98 29.44
N PRO A 245 -17.08 20.52 30.61
CA PRO A 245 -16.93 21.94 30.88
C PRO A 245 -15.48 22.43 30.84
N THR A 246 -14.54 21.61 31.29
CA THR A 246 -13.11 21.93 31.24
C THR A 246 -12.57 21.90 29.81
N PHE A 247 -12.99 20.91 29.02
CA PHE A 247 -12.67 20.85 27.58
C PHE A 247 -13.22 22.07 26.82
N HIS A 248 -14.51 22.37 26.96
CA HIS A 248 -15.20 23.50 26.32
C HIS A 248 -14.53 24.84 26.62
N ARG A 249 -14.16 25.09 27.89
CA ARG A 249 -13.37 26.28 28.26
C ARG A 249 -12.00 26.30 27.61
N ALA A 250 -11.30 25.17 27.55
CA ALA A 250 -9.95 25.09 27.01
C ALA A 250 -9.88 25.31 25.49
N VAL A 251 -10.95 24.97 24.76
CA VAL A 251 -11.05 25.19 23.31
C VAL A 251 -11.75 26.50 22.93
N GLY A 252 -12.14 27.32 23.91
CA GLY A 252 -12.78 28.63 23.69
C GLY A 252 -14.27 28.56 23.36
N GLU A 253 -14.91 27.40 23.48
CA GLU A 253 -16.29 27.14 23.09
C GLU A 253 -17.15 26.81 24.33
N VAL A 254 -17.34 27.78 25.22
CA VAL A 254 -17.98 27.58 26.54
C VAL A 254 -19.42 27.08 26.44
N ASP A 255 -20.14 27.48 25.40
CA ASP A 255 -21.54 27.12 25.14
C ASP A 255 -21.68 26.02 24.08
N ALA A 256 -20.61 25.26 23.82
CA ALA A 256 -20.65 24.18 22.84
C ALA A 256 -21.68 23.10 23.21
N PRO A 257 -22.31 22.47 22.21
CA PRO A 257 -23.21 21.35 22.44
C PRO A 257 -22.55 20.17 23.16
N ASN A 258 -23.33 19.40 23.92
CA ASN A 258 -22.83 18.22 24.66
C ASN A 258 -22.25 17.13 23.76
N TRP A 259 -22.60 17.08 22.48
CA TRP A 259 -22.03 16.14 21.53
C TRP A 259 -20.60 16.52 21.11
N PHE A 260 -20.18 17.77 21.33
CA PHE A 260 -18.83 18.24 21.01
C PHE A 260 -17.85 17.84 22.11
N THR A 261 -17.13 16.74 21.88
CA THR A 261 -16.24 16.10 22.85
C THR A 261 -14.78 16.01 22.42
N GLY A 262 -14.47 16.53 21.23
CA GLY A 262 -13.11 16.58 20.74
C GLY A 262 -12.94 17.48 19.52
N THR A 263 -11.73 18.00 19.38
CA THR A 263 -11.27 18.80 18.24
C THR A 263 -9.77 18.61 18.08
N TYR A 264 -9.17 19.26 17.11
CA TYR A 264 -7.72 19.32 17.00
C TYR A 264 -7.25 20.71 16.57
N GLU A 265 -6.03 21.03 16.93
CA GLU A 265 -5.35 22.27 16.57
C GLU A 265 -3.88 21.93 16.31
N GLU A 266 -3.38 22.25 15.12
CA GLU A 266 -2.07 21.82 14.64
C GLU A 266 -1.87 20.30 14.82
N ASN A 267 -0.91 19.86 15.63
CA ASN A 267 -0.63 18.45 15.94
C ASN A 267 -1.23 17.99 17.28
N ILE A 268 -2.17 18.75 17.85
CA ILE A 268 -2.75 18.50 19.17
C ILE A 268 -4.21 18.08 19.02
N LEU A 269 -4.53 16.82 19.32
CA LEU A 269 -5.90 16.34 19.47
C LEU A 269 -6.37 16.66 20.89
N LYS A 270 -7.41 17.47 21.04
CA LYS A 270 -8.00 17.84 22.32
C LYS A 270 -9.27 17.02 22.51
N ILE A 271 -9.36 16.24 23.58
CA ILE A 271 -10.50 15.36 23.85
C ILE A 271 -10.98 15.44 25.30
N VAL A 272 -12.24 15.14 25.53
CA VAL A 272 -12.76 14.83 26.86
C VAL A 272 -12.29 13.43 27.28
N SER A 273 -12.05 13.23 28.57
CA SER A 273 -11.70 11.93 29.14
C SER A 273 -12.80 10.90 28.88
N PRO A 274 -12.47 9.69 28.37
CA PRO A 274 -13.41 8.58 28.28
C PRO A 274 -14.04 8.20 29.63
N LEU A 275 -13.39 8.56 30.75
CA LEU A 275 -13.90 8.31 32.10
C LEU A 275 -15.05 9.24 32.49
N ASN A 276 -15.22 10.36 31.77
CA ASN A 276 -16.30 11.31 31.98
C ASN A 276 -16.73 11.93 30.63
N PRO A 277 -17.31 11.13 29.73
CA PRO A 277 -17.54 11.50 28.32
C PRO A 277 -18.70 12.49 28.11
N GLY A 278 -19.45 12.84 29.16
CA GLY A 278 -20.68 13.61 29.06
C GLY A 278 -21.92 12.74 28.78
N PRO A 279 -23.09 13.37 28.58
CA PRO A 279 -24.36 12.66 28.48
C PRO A 279 -24.62 12.03 27.10
N GLU A 280 -23.98 12.53 26.04
CA GLU A 280 -24.21 12.10 24.64
C GLU A 280 -23.24 11.01 24.18
N HIS A 281 -22.24 10.67 25.00
CA HIS A 281 -21.12 9.81 24.60
C HIS A 281 -20.85 8.71 25.63
N THR A 282 -20.23 7.65 25.14
CA THR A 282 -19.77 6.52 25.95
C THR A 282 -18.26 6.50 25.99
N TYR A 283 -17.69 5.71 26.89
CA TYR A 283 -16.25 5.45 26.91
C TYR A 283 -15.74 5.02 25.52
N GLU A 284 -16.41 4.06 24.88
CA GLU A 284 -16.01 3.53 23.58
C GLU A 284 -16.14 4.56 22.46
N SER A 285 -17.16 5.42 22.48
CA SER A 285 -17.31 6.46 21.45
C SER A 285 -16.21 7.51 21.53
N ILE A 286 -15.73 7.87 22.73
CA ILE A 286 -14.56 8.75 22.87
C ILE A 286 -13.29 8.07 22.34
N ILE A 287 -13.07 6.79 22.68
CA ILE A 287 -11.92 6.03 22.17
C ILE A 287 -11.94 6.00 20.63
N LYS A 288 -13.06 5.66 20.00
CA LYS A 288 -13.21 5.66 18.53
C LYS A 288 -13.09 7.07 17.93
N GLY A 289 -13.61 8.07 18.63
CA GLY A 289 -13.50 9.48 18.26
C GLY A 289 -12.05 9.95 18.09
N THR A 290 -11.08 9.34 18.77
CA THR A 290 -9.67 9.68 18.54
C THR A 290 -9.16 9.26 17.15
N VAL A 291 -9.64 8.14 16.61
CA VAL A 291 -9.33 7.73 15.23
C VAL A 291 -9.96 8.70 14.24
N HIS A 292 -11.17 9.21 14.54
CA HIS A 292 -11.84 10.23 13.72
C HIS A 292 -10.99 11.50 13.67
N LEU A 293 -10.60 12.04 14.82
CA LEU A 293 -9.79 13.27 14.92
C LEU A 293 -8.41 13.11 14.27
N PHE A 294 -7.73 11.98 14.49
CA PHE A 294 -6.45 11.71 13.85
C PHE A 294 -6.58 11.61 12.33
N SER A 295 -7.64 10.96 11.83
CA SER A 295 -7.86 10.86 10.39
C SER A 295 -8.11 12.24 9.79
N MET A 296 -8.94 13.08 10.43
CA MET A 296 -9.14 14.47 10.00
C MET A 296 -7.84 15.25 9.95
N TRP A 297 -7.05 15.19 11.02
CA TRP A 297 -5.74 15.82 11.11
C TRP A 297 -4.78 15.35 10.01
N LEU A 298 -4.72 14.04 9.74
CA LEU A 298 -3.89 13.45 8.70
C LEU A 298 -4.26 14.00 7.31
N ILE A 299 -5.56 14.13 7.04
CA ILE A 299 -6.05 14.70 5.78
C ILE A 299 -5.68 16.18 5.65
N GLU A 300 -5.76 16.94 6.75
CA GLU A 300 -5.33 18.34 6.77
C GLU A 300 -3.81 18.51 6.55
N GLU A 301 -3.01 17.60 7.09
CA GLU A 301 -1.56 17.54 6.82
C GLU A 301 -1.25 17.23 5.34
N ILE A 302 -2.07 16.40 4.68
CA ILE A 302 -1.92 16.12 3.24
C ILE A 302 -2.29 17.34 2.41
N ASN A 303 -3.40 17.98 2.76
CA ASN A 303 -3.91 19.17 2.08
C ASN A 303 -4.64 20.08 3.07
N PRO A 304 -4.04 21.20 3.48
CA PRO A 304 -4.67 22.17 4.38
C PRO A 304 -5.95 22.80 3.81
N LEU A 305 -6.14 22.72 2.49
CA LEU A 305 -7.32 23.22 1.78
C LEU A 305 -8.36 22.11 1.53
N ALA A 306 -8.22 20.94 2.15
CA ALA A 306 -9.21 19.87 2.05
C ALA A 306 -10.56 20.33 2.65
N PRO A 307 -11.66 20.28 1.87
CA PRO A 307 -12.98 20.66 2.36
C PRO A 307 -13.38 19.92 3.63
N LYS A 308 -14.16 20.57 4.48
CA LYS A 308 -14.66 20.01 5.74
C LYS A 308 -15.40 18.69 5.52
N TRP A 309 -16.17 18.55 4.44
CA TRP A 309 -16.85 17.29 4.12
C TRP A 309 -15.88 16.14 3.84
N ILE A 310 -14.72 16.39 3.23
CA ILE A 310 -13.69 15.35 3.02
C ILE A 310 -13.08 14.97 4.36
N ARG A 311 -12.64 15.96 5.15
CA ARG A 311 -12.02 15.73 6.46
C ARG A 311 -12.97 14.96 7.39
N GLN A 312 -14.18 15.47 7.58
CA GLN A 312 -15.22 14.85 8.43
C GLN A 312 -15.67 13.49 7.90
N GLY A 313 -15.86 13.35 6.59
CA GLY A 313 -16.28 12.11 5.96
C GLY A 313 -15.27 10.99 6.15
N ILE A 314 -13.98 11.28 5.90
CA ILE A 314 -12.88 10.33 6.13
C ILE A 314 -12.76 10.01 7.61
N GLY A 315 -12.83 11.02 8.49
CA GLY A 315 -12.85 10.82 9.93
C GLY A 315 -13.90 9.80 10.37
N GLY A 316 -15.14 10.01 9.93
CA GLY A 316 -16.26 9.15 10.30
C GLY A 316 -16.14 7.75 9.70
N TYR A 317 -15.72 7.67 8.44
CA TYR A 317 -15.52 6.42 7.70
C TYR A 317 -14.44 5.54 8.35
N GLU A 318 -13.30 6.13 8.70
CA GLU A 318 -12.17 5.40 9.29
C GLU A 318 -12.42 4.97 10.73
N ALA A 319 -13.10 5.82 11.51
CA ALA A 319 -13.44 5.52 12.89
C ALA A 319 -14.65 4.58 13.02
N LYS A 320 -15.39 4.33 11.92
CA LYS A 320 -16.61 3.52 11.89
C LYS A 320 -17.63 3.97 12.94
N LEU A 321 -17.82 5.27 13.06
CA LEU A 321 -18.69 5.87 14.09
C LEU A 321 -20.17 5.69 13.80
N MET A 322 -20.55 5.44 12.54
CA MET A 322 -21.94 5.32 12.12
C MET A 322 -22.23 3.92 11.59
N THR A 323 -23.36 3.36 12.04
CA THR A 323 -23.84 2.07 11.54
C THR A 323 -24.70 2.29 10.28
N PRO A 324 -24.81 1.28 9.39
CA PRO A 324 -25.71 1.37 8.24
C PRO A 324 -27.15 1.71 8.63
N TYR A 325 -27.65 1.10 9.72
CA TYR A 325 -28.98 1.40 10.26
C TYR A 325 -29.14 2.86 10.71
N PHE A 326 -28.12 3.44 11.34
CA PHE A 326 -28.15 4.84 11.75
C PHE A 326 -28.15 5.77 10.53
N LEU A 327 -27.29 5.49 9.53
CA LEU A 327 -27.22 6.26 8.29
C LEU A 327 -28.55 6.24 7.55
N GLU A 328 -29.16 5.07 7.37
CA GLU A 328 -30.47 4.96 6.73
C GLU A 328 -31.50 5.83 7.45
N ASN A 329 -31.74 5.56 8.73
CA ASN A 329 -32.85 6.21 9.45
C ASN A 329 -32.67 7.72 9.59
N SER A 330 -31.44 8.20 9.70
CA SER A 330 -31.16 9.63 9.88
C SER A 330 -31.17 10.42 8.56
N THR A 331 -31.02 9.75 7.40
CA THR A 331 -30.91 10.43 6.09
C THR A 331 -32.05 10.11 5.12
N LYS A 332 -32.87 9.08 5.38
CA LYS A 332 -33.93 8.59 4.49
C LYS A 332 -34.86 9.68 3.96
N GLU A 333 -35.32 10.58 4.83
CA GLU A 333 -36.22 11.66 4.41
C GLU A 333 -35.52 12.69 3.51
N ALA A 334 -34.27 13.02 3.80
CA ALA A 334 -33.47 13.93 2.97
C ALA A 334 -33.19 13.32 1.59
N ILE A 335 -32.92 12.01 1.53
CA ILE A 335 -32.75 11.27 0.25
C ILE A 335 -34.07 11.25 -0.53
N ARG A 336 -35.19 10.92 0.12
CA ARG A 336 -36.52 10.83 -0.49
C ARG A 336 -36.99 12.16 -1.09
N THR A 337 -36.67 13.27 -0.43
CA THR A 337 -37.04 14.63 -0.87
C THR A 337 -35.99 15.27 -1.77
N ASN A 338 -34.90 14.55 -2.09
CA ASN A 338 -33.74 15.07 -2.83
C ASN A 338 -33.11 16.32 -2.17
N SER A 339 -33.19 16.42 -0.84
CA SER A 339 -32.64 17.50 -0.02
C SER A 339 -31.21 17.18 0.45
N ILE A 340 -30.39 16.60 -0.44
CA ILE A 340 -29.00 16.25 -0.14
C ILE A 340 -28.14 17.53 -0.20
N PRO A 341 -27.33 17.82 0.84
CA PRO A 341 -26.46 18.99 0.84
C PRO A 341 -25.48 19.03 -0.33
N THR A 342 -25.18 20.24 -0.82
CA THR A 342 -24.09 20.46 -1.77
C THR A 342 -22.73 20.40 -1.07
N PHE A 343 -21.63 20.23 -1.82
CA PHE A 343 -20.29 20.28 -1.22
C PHE A 343 -20.03 21.63 -0.55
N ALA A 344 -20.47 22.73 -1.17
CA ALA A 344 -20.37 24.07 -0.58
C ALA A 344 -21.16 24.20 0.73
N GLN A 345 -22.33 23.56 0.85
CA GLN A 345 -23.11 23.55 2.09
C GLN A 345 -22.49 22.69 3.19
N LEU A 346 -21.61 21.74 2.82
CA LEU A 346 -20.85 20.91 3.75
C LEU A 346 -19.43 21.42 3.99
N ASP A 347 -19.09 22.60 3.46
CA ASP A 347 -17.81 23.28 3.64
C ASP A 347 -17.97 24.57 4.43
N ASP A 348 -18.91 24.59 5.38
CA ASP A 348 -19.10 25.68 6.34
C ASP A 348 -18.60 25.28 7.73
N ASP A 349 -17.97 26.22 8.45
CA ASP A 349 -17.42 26.00 9.80
C ASP A 349 -18.42 26.27 10.93
N THR A 350 -19.72 26.31 10.64
CA THR A 350 -20.76 26.55 11.65
C THR A 350 -21.26 25.26 12.30
N TRP A 351 -21.99 25.42 13.41
CA TRP A 351 -22.72 24.33 14.05
C TRP A 351 -23.90 23.80 13.20
N ASP A 352 -24.30 24.49 12.12
CA ASP A 352 -25.36 24.05 11.21
C ASP A 352 -24.99 22.78 10.42
N PHE A 353 -23.72 22.37 10.47
CA PHE A 353 -23.24 21.14 9.85
C PHE A 353 -24.05 19.91 10.30
N GLU A 354 -24.37 19.76 11.60
CA GLU A 354 -25.23 18.66 12.08
C GLU A 354 -26.69 18.83 11.63
N THR A 355 -27.20 20.07 11.64
CA THR A 355 -28.58 20.38 11.20
C THR A 355 -28.83 19.91 9.77
N LYS A 356 -27.81 20.00 8.90
CA LYS A 356 -27.82 19.56 7.50
C LYS A 356 -27.50 18.08 7.31
N LYS A 357 -27.35 17.30 8.39
CA LYS A 357 -26.85 15.91 8.36
C LYS A 357 -25.47 15.79 7.72
N GLY A 358 -24.63 16.78 7.97
CA GLY A 358 -23.33 16.92 7.34
C GLY A 358 -22.38 15.78 7.66
N PHE A 359 -22.39 15.25 8.89
CA PHE A 359 -21.56 14.09 9.24
C PHE A 359 -21.98 12.84 8.45
N GLN A 360 -23.28 12.57 8.40
CA GLN A 360 -23.86 11.41 7.72
C GLN A 360 -23.61 11.48 6.21
N PHE A 361 -23.91 12.63 5.57
CA PHE A 361 -23.67 12.79 4.14
C PHE A 361 -22.19 12.79 3.79
N SER A 362 -21.33 13.41 4.59
CA SER A 362 -19.87 13.37 4.36
C SER A 362 -19.33 11.94 4.42
N TYR A 363 -19.78 11.13 5.38
CA TYR A 363 -19.44 9.71 5.45
C TYR A 363 -19.90 8.98 4.19
N MET A 364 -21.17 9.15 3.81
CA MET A 364 -21.73 8.44 2.64
C MET A 364 -21.06 8.88 1.33
N PHE A 365 -20.62 10.14 1.23
CA PHE A 365 -19.88 10.63 0.07
C PHE A 365 -18.53 9.93 -0.05
N VAL A 366 -17.79 9.85 1.06
CA VAL A 366 -16.48 9.16 1.10
C VAL A 366 -16.64 7.67 0.84
N GLU A 367 -17.60 7.02 1.48
CA GLU A 367 -17.90 5.60 1.25
C GLU A 367 -18.25 5.35 -0.22
N PHE A 368 -19.15 6.15 -0.80
CA PHE A 368 -19.53 6.04 -2.20
C PHE A 368 -18.34 6.25 -3.16
N VAL A 369 -17.46 7.21 -2.89
CA VAL A 369 -16.25 7.43 -3.69
C VAL A 369 -15.36 6.18 -3.63
N ILE A 370 -15.07 5.68 -2.43
CA ILE A 370 -14.20 4.51 -2.25
C ILE A 370 -14.80 3.26 -2.92
N GLU A 371 -16.09 3.03 -2.75
CA GLU A 371 -16.78 1.84 -3.28
C GLU A 371 -16.98 1.87 -4.81
N LYS A 372 -17.15 3.05 -5.42
CA LYS A 372 -17.41 3.17 -6.86
C LYS A 372 -16.21 3.56 -7.70
N TYR A 373 -15.27 4.31 -7.14
CA TYR A 373 -14.13 4.87 -7.86
C TYR A 373 -12.79 4.39 -7.28
N GLY A 374 -12.81 3.72 -6.13
CA GLY A 374 -11.62 3.17 -5.49
C GLY A 374 -10.89 4.15 -4.59
N LEU A 375 -9.99 3.61 -3.78
CA LEU A 375 -9.18 4.38 -2.83
C LEU A 375 -8.26 5.40 -3.51
N GLU A 376 -7.78 5.12 -4.73
CA GLU A 376 -6.92 6.03 -5.48
C GLU A 376 -7.66 7.31 -5.87
N ALA A 377 -8.92 7.21 -6.31
CA ALA A 377 -9.76 8.37 -6.59
C ALA A 377 -9.99 9.23 -5.34
N MET A 378 -10.19 8.60 -4.17
CA MET A 378 -10.29 9.32 -2.91
C MET A 378 -8.97 10.04 -2.56
N ASN A 379 -7.82 9.38 -2.78
CA ASN A 379 -6.50 9.99 -2.60
C ASN A 379 -6.26 11.19 -3.51
N GLN A 380 -6.73 11.14 -4.75
CA GLN A 380 -6.69 12.27 -5.67
C GLN A 380 -7.62 13.40 -5.20
N LEU A 381 -8.84 13.09 -4.75
CA LEU A 381 -9.79 14.10 -4.26
C LEU A 381 -9.31 14.82 -3.00
N ILE A 382 -8.63 14.12 -2.09
CA ILE A 382 -8.00 14.77 -0.93
C ILE A 382 -7.00 15.85 -1.40
N ARG A 383 -6.19 15.54 -2.42
CA ARG A 383 -5.12 16.42 -2.92
C ARG A 383 -5.63 17.50 -3.88
N GLN A 384 -6.70 17.22 -4.62
CA GLN A 384 -7.28 18.08 -5.66
C GLN A 384 -8.81 18.11 -5.55
N PRO A 385 -9.37 18.65 -4.44
CA PRO A 385 -10.81 18.59 -4.16
C PRO A 385 -11.67 19.35 -5.19
N GLN A 386 -11.07 20.27 -5.94
CA GLN A 386 -11.75 21.06 -6.97
C GLN A 386 -11.88 20.30 -8.31
N ASP A 387 -11.08 19.25 -8.55
CA ASP A 387 -11.09 18.50 -9.80
C ASP A 387 -12.01 17.26 -9.76
N LEU A 388 -13.22 17.43 -9.23
CA LEU A 388 -14.21 16.36 -9.18
C LEU A 388 -14.47 15.76 -10.58
N LYS A 389 -14.50 16.61 -11.60
CA LYS A 389 -14.79 16.19 -12.98
C LYS A 389 -13.64 15.40 -13.59
N GLY A 390 -12.38 15.80 -13.36
CA GLY A 390 -11.21 15.05 -13.84
C GLY A 390 -11.07 13.71 -13.13
N ILE A 391 -11.33 13.67 -11.81
CA ILE A 391 -11.10 12.48 -10.98
C ILE A 391 -12.26 11.47 -11.08
N LEU A 392 -13.51 11.94 -10.98
CA LEU A 392 -14.71 11.06 -10.96
C LEU A 392 -15.44 11.01 -12.30
N GLY A 393 -15.02 11.79 -13.30
CA GLY A 393 -15.68 11.86 -14.60
C GLY A 393 -17.11 12.40 -14.53
N CYS A 394 -17.48 13.15 -13.49
CA CYS A 394 -18.83 13.72 -13.34
C CYS A 394 -18.84 15.08 -12.62
N SER A 395 -19.86 15.87 -12.91
CA SER A 395 -20.18 17.09 -12.18
C SER A 395 -20.73 16.77 -10.79
N GLU A 396 -20.74 17.76 -9.89
CA GLU A 396 -21.30 17.60 -8.54
C GLU A 396 -22.79 17.19 -8.55
N THR A 397 -23.57 17.75 -9.48
CA THR A 397 -24.98 17.38 -9.66
C THR A 397 -25.13 15.92 -10.07
N GLU A 398 -24.32 15.45 -11.02
CA GLU A 398 -24.31 14.05 -11.45
C GLU A 398 -23.81 13.13 -10.32
N PHE A 399 -22.80 13.54 -9.56
CA PHE A 399 -22.32 12.81 -8.38
C PHE A 399 -23.44 12.57 -7.38
N ARG A 400 -24.16 13.63 -6.97
CA ARG A 400 -25.31 13.50 -6.05
C ARG A 400 -26.39 12.60 -6.60
N GLN A 401 -26.71 12.68 -7.90
CA GLN A 401 -27.70 11.80 -8.51
C GLN A 401 -27.26 10.33 -8.50
N LYS A 402 -25.98 10.06 -8.81
CA LYS A 402 -25.42 8.70 -8.74
C LYS A 402 -25.41 8.18 -7.29
N LEU A 403 -25.13 9.03 -6.32
CA LEU A 403 -25.20 8.69 -4.90
C LEU A 403 -26.63 8.33 -4.49
N VAL A 404 -27.64 9.14 -4.82
CA VAL A 404 -29.06 8.81 -4.54
C VAL A 404 -29.41 7.44 -5.08
N ASN A 405 -29.03 7.16 -6.33
CA ASN A 405 -29.30 5.87 -6.97
C ASN A 405 -28.60 4.72 -6.25
N TYR A 406 -27.38 4.93 -5.75
CA TYR A 406 -26.62 3.95 -4.98
C TYR A 406 -27.25 3.70 -3.60
N LEU A 407 -27.62 4.76 -2.88
CA LEU A 407 -28.24 4.64 -1.56
C LEU A 407 -29.62 3.97 -1.63
N ASN A 408 -30.41 4.26 -2.67
CA ASN A 408 -31.69 3.57 -2.92
C ASN A 408 -31.54 2.08 -3.27
N GLN A 409 -30.33 1.60 -3.60
CA GLN A 409 -30.06 0.18 -3.81
C GLN A 409 -29.57 -0.53 -2.53
N LEU A 410 -29.04 0.24 -1.57
CA LEU A 410 -28.53 -0.26 -0.29
C LEU A 410 -29.61 -0.32 0.79
N PHE A 411 -30.59 0.58 0.74
CA PHE A 411 -31.65 0.76 1.74
C PHE A 411 -33.03 0.32 1.24
#